data_AF-A0A2W5R7H1-F1
#
_entry.id   AF-A0A2W5R7H1-F1
#
_cell.length_a   1.000
_cell.length_b   1.000
_cell.length_c   1.000
_cell.angle_alpha   90.00
_cell.angle_beta   90.00
_cell.angle_gamma   90.00
#
_symmetry.space_group_name_H-M   'P 1'
#
loop_
_entity.id
_entity.type
_entity.pdbx_description
1 polymer ?
#
loop_
_entity_poly.entity_id
_entity_poly.type
_entity_poly.pdbx_seq_one_letter_code
_entity_poly.pdbx_strand_id
1 'polypeptide(L)' 'MTGFGQTGEVKLLYFTYRNWRGEVSERSVVPLYVWHGATEWHPEAQWLLHAFDASKRQDRDFAMADMSNLRHEREAP' A
#
# COMPACT_ATOMS: atom_id res chain seq x y z
N MET A 1 14.65 6.86 -32.43
CA MET A 1 13.22 6.92 -32.10
C MET A 1 12.94 5.64 -31.34
N THR A 2 12.67 5.62 -30.04
CA THR A 2 11.55 6.26 -29.32
C THR A 2 12.00 6.62 -27.90
N GLY A 3 11.70 7.84 -27.45
CA GLY A 3 11.94 8.25 -26.07
C GLY A 3 11.00 7.51 -25.13
N PHE A 4 11.55 6.87 -24.10
CA PHE A 4 10.75 6.37 -22.99
C PHE A 4 10.28 7.56 -22.16
N GLY A 5 8.97 7.68 -22.06
CA GLY A 5 8.26 8.82 -21.51
C GLY A 5 8.59 9.09 -20.05
N GLN A 6 8.50 10.38 -19.70
CA GLN A 6 8.30 10.97 -18.38
C GLN A 6 8.40 9.98 -17.21
N THR A 7 9.55 9.99 -16.53
CA THR A 7 9.75 9.32 -15.25
C THR A 7 8.79 9.93 -14.23
N GLY A 8 7.60 9.37 -14.08
CA GLY A 8 6.67 9.76 -13.04
C GLY A 8 7.35 9.67 -11.69
N GLU A 9 7.24 10.72 -10.88
CA GLU A 9 7.75 10.71 -9.51
C GLU A 9 7.12 9.53 -8.75
N VAL A 10 7.97 8.61 -8.27
CA VAL A 10 7.51 7.51 -7.41
C VAL A 10 7.14 8.11 -6.05
N LYS A 11 5.84 8.29 -5.80
CA LYS A 11 5.35 8.78 -4.51
C LYS A 11 5.16 7.61 -3.55
N LEU A 12 5.99 7.59 -2.51
CA LEU A 12 5.80 6.68 -1.37
C LEU A 12 4.59 7.14 -0.55
N LEU A 13 3.78 6.17 -0.14
CA LEU A 13 2.75 6.36 0.87
C LEU A 13 3.19 5.69 2.17
N TYR A 14 2.89 6.35 3.28
CA TYR A 14 3.06 5.81 4.61
C TYR A 14 1.71 5.74 5.33
N PHE A 15 1.48 4.68 6.09
CA PHE A 15 0.26 4.49 6.86
C PHE A 15 0.46 3.48 7.98
N THR A 16 -0.36 3.59 9.02
CA THR A 16 -0.53 2.56 10.03
C THR A 16 -1.44 1.47 9.47
N TYR A 17 -1.05 0.20 9.62
CA TYR A 17 -1.83 -0.95 9.14
C TYR A 17 -2.00 -2.00 10.23
N ARG A 18 -3.24 -2.45 10.44
CA ARG A 18 -3.56 -3.62 11.26
C ARG A 18 -3.71 -4.84 10.36
N ASN A 19 -2.88 -5.86 10.54
CA ASN A 19 -2.99 -7.07 9.73
C ASN A 19 -4.06 -8.05 10.27
N TRP A 20 -4.31 -9.12 9.52
CA TRP A 20 -5.27 -10.19 9.91
C TRP A 20 -4.93 -10.89 11.23
N ARG A 21 -3.67 -10.81 11.72
CA ARG A 21 -3.25 -11.30 13.05
C ARG A 21 -3.50 -10.28 14.17
N GLY A 22 -4.03 -9.11 13.85
CA GLY A 22 -4.24 -8.01 14.81
C GLY A 22 -2.98 -7.19 15.11
N GLU A 23 -1.85 -7.45 14.43
CA GLU A 23 -0.61 -6.72 14.63
C GLU A 23 -0.67 -5.37 13.91
N VAL A 24 -0.37 -4.30 14.65
CA VAL A 24 -0.33 -2.93 14.12
C VAL A 24 1.11 -2.56 13.78
N SER A 25 1.33 -1.99 12.60
CA SER A 25 2.66 -1.52 12.20
C SER A 25 2.60 -0.45 11.12
N GLU A 26 3.63 0.38 11.07
CA GLU A 26 3.81 1.34 9.99
C GLU A 26 4.19 0.63 8.69
N ARG A 27 3.67 1.14 7.58
CA ARG A 27 3.97 0.69 6.22
C ARG A 27 4.52 1.84 5.41
N SER A 28 5.44 1.51 4.51
CA SER A 28 5.97 2.37 3.47
C SER A 28 5.81 1.63 2.16
N VAL A 29 4.96 2.14 1.27
CA VAL A 29 4.58 1.41 0.06
C VAL A 29 4.61 2.30 -1.17
N VAL A 30 4.85 1.68 -2.32
CA VAL A 30 4.59 2.29 -3.63
C VAL A 30 3.23 1.79 -4.11
N PRO A 31 2.19 2.64 -4.14
CA PRO A 31 0.87 2.23 -4.60
C PRO A 31 0.89 1.89 -6.09
N LEU A 32 0.23 0.80 -6.48
CA LEU A 32 0.13 0.35 -7.87
C LEU A 32 -1.27 0.57 -8.41
N TYR A 33 -2.31 0.05 -7.74
CA TYR A 33 -3.71 0.28 -8.08
C TYR A 33 -4.65 -0.02 -6.91
N VAL A 34 -5.86 0.53 -6.98
CA VAL A 34 -6.97 0.21 -6.06
C VAL A 34 -7.96 -0.68 -6.78
N TRP A 35 -8.49 -1.68 -6.06
CA TRP A 35 -9.48 -2.60 -6.61
C TRP A 35 -10.49 -3.04 -5.54
N HIS A 36 -11.67 -3.48 -5.98
CA HIS A 36 -12.72 -4.00 -5.09
C HIS A 36 -12.83 -5.52 -5.25
N GLY A 37 -12.69 -6.27 -4.17
CA GLY A 37 -12.75 -7.72 -4.20
C GLY A 37 -12.28 -8.36 -2.89
N ALA A 38 -11.86 -9.61 -2.97
CA ALA A 38 -11.43 -10.40 -1.82
C ALA A 38 -10.15 -11.18 -2.13
N THR A 39 -9.38 -11.54 -1.11
CA THR A 39 -8.18 -12.38 -1.20
C THR A 39 -8.25 -13.53 -0.19
N GLU A 40 -7.27 -14.46 -0.21
CA GLU A 40 -7.23 -15.52 0.82
C GLU A 40 -7.07 -14.95 2.25
N TRP A 41 -6.49 -13.75 2.38
CA TRP A 41 -6.24 -13.06 3.64
C TRP A 41 -7.37 -12.10 4.04
N HIS A 42 -8.18 -11.67 3.06
CA HIS A 42 -9.32 -10.77 3.24
C HIS A 42 -10.52 -11.37 2.49
N PRO A 43 -11.19 -12.38 3.07
CA PRO A 43 -12.22 -13.16 2.35
C PRO A 43 -13.51 -12.38 2.10
N GLU A 44 -13.75 -11.30 2.85
CA GLU A 44 -14.89 -10.40 2.63
C GLU A 44 -14.55 -9.34 1.59
N ALA A 45 -15.45 -9.17 0.61
CA ALA A 45 -15.26 -8.22 -0.48
C ALA A 45 -15.20 -6.77 0.04
N GLN A 46 -14.12 -6.07 -0.30
CA GLN A 46 -13.84 -4.72 0.17
C GLN A 46 -12.90 -3.97 -0.78
N TRP A 47 -12.62 -2.70 -0.48
CA TRP A 47 -11.60 -1.93 -1.17
C TRP A 47 -10.19 -2.32 -0.71
N LEU A 48 -9.35 -2.67 -1.68
CA LEU A 48 -7.98 -3.13 -1.49
C LEU A 48 -7.01 -2.20 -2.24
N LEU A 49 -5.90 -1.89 -1.59
CA LEU A 49 -4.76 -1.24 -2.22
C LEU A 49 -3.71 -2.30 -2.57
N HIS A 50 -3.47 -2.50 -3.86
CA HIS A 50 -2.32 -3.28 -4.33
C HIS A 50 -1.09 -2.36 -4.36
N ALA A 51 -0.03 -2.74 -3.66
CA ALA A 51 1.17 -1.92 -3.53
C ALA A 51 2.43 -2.76 -3.29
N PHE A 52 3.58 -2.23 -3.72
CA PHE A 52 4.89 -2.77 -3.35
C PHE A 52 5.26 -2.29 -1.94
N ASP A 53 5.33 -3.21 -0.98
CA ASP A 53 5.77 -2.93 0.39
C ASP A 53 7.29 -2.80 0.42
N ALA A 54 7.80 -1.58 0.59
CA ALA A 54 9.23 -1.30 0.54
C ALA A 54 9.98 -1.93 1.73
N SER A 55 9.32 -2.09 2.88
CA SER A 55 9.91 -2.68 4.08
C SER A 55 10.03 -4.19 3.98
N LYS A 56 9.09 -4.84 3.28
CA LYS A 56 9.09 -6.31 3.06
C LYS A 56 9.63 -6.73 1.69
N ARG A 57 9.83 -5.78 0.78
CA ARG A 57 10.30 -5.95 -0.61
C ARG A 57 9.42 -6.93 -1.40
N GLN A 58 8.10 -6.78 -1.31
CA GLN A 58 7.13 -7.63 -2.00
C GLN A 58 5.83 -6.90 -2.28
N ASP A 59 5.12 -7.33 -3.32
CA ASP A 59 3.76 -6.87 -3.59
C ASP A 59 2.78 -7.44 -2.57
N ARG A 60 1.83 -6.62 -2.13
CA ARG A 60 0.81 -6.95 -1.14
C ARG A 60 -0.49 -6.21 -1.45
N ASP A 61 -1.60 -6.87 -1.13
CA ASP A 61 -2.90 -6.21 -1.03
C ASP A 61 -3.16 -5.81 0.43
N PHE A 62 -3.50 -4.54 0.63
CA PHE A 62 -3.85 -3.97 1.93
C PHE A 62 -5.35 -3.68 1.97
N ALA A 63 -6.05 -4.20 2.96
CA ALA A 63 -7.43 -3.84 3.27
C ALA A 63 -7.51 -2.37 3.63
N MET A 64 -8.17 -1.54 2.82
CA MET A 64 -8.24 -0.11 3.08
C MET A 64 -9.02 0.22 4.35
N ALA A 65 -9.91 -0.68 4.79
CA ALA A 65 -10.62 -0.58 6.06
C ALA A 65 -9.67 -0.66 7.28
N ASP A 66 -8.51 -1.31 7.13
CA ASP A 66 -7.52 -1.50 8.20
C ASP A 66 -6.34 -0.49 8.11
N MET A 67 -6.45 0.51 7.22
CA MET A 67 -5.47 1.57 7.05
C MET A 67 -5.86 2.81 7.87
N SER A 68 -4.87 3.42 8.53
CA SER A 68 -5.03 4.73 9.19
C SER A 68 -3.76 5.58 9.08
N ASN A 69 -3.85 6.87 9.40
CA ASN A 69 -2.72 7.82 9.38
C ASN A 69 -1.98 7.87 8.03
N LEU A 70 -2.73 7.89 6.92
CA LEU A 70 -2.18 7.97 5.57
C LEU A 70 -1.46 9.31 5.34
N ARG A 71 -0.23 9.24 4.83
CA ARG A 71 0.63 10.39 4.55
C ARG A 71 1.56 10.12 3.37
N HIS A 72 1.96 11.17 2.65
CA HIS A 72 2.87 11.09 1.49
C HIS A 72 4.29 11.58 1.81
N GLU A 73 4.54 11.98 3.05
CA GLU A 73 5.83 12.41 3.56
C GLU A 73 6.11 11.67 4.87
N ARG A 74 7.38 11.31 5.09
CA ARG A 74 7.81 10.80 6.39
C ARG A 74 8.10 12.02 7.26
N GLU A 75 7.29 12.26 8.28
CA GLU A 75 7.68 13.22 9.33
C GLU A 75 9.04 12.77 9.89
N ALA A 76 10.00 13.70 9.92
CA ALA A 76 11.30 13.46 10.52
C ALA A 76 11.11 13.26 12.04
N PRO A 77 11.88 12.36 12.67
CA PRO A 77 11.80 12.12 14.11
C PRO A 77 12.12 13.36 14.94
#